data_AF-A0A843SL16-F1
#
_entry.id   AF-A0A843SL16-F1
#
_cell.length_a   1.000
_cell.length_b   1.000
_cell.length_c   1.000
_cell.angle_alpha   90.00
_cell.angle_beta   90.00
_cell.angle_gamma   90.00
#
_symmetry.space_group_name_H-M   'P 1'
#
loop_
_entity.id
_entity.type
_entity.pdbx_description
1 polymer ?
#
loop_
_entity_poly.entity_id
_entity_poly.type
_entity_poly.pdbx_seq_one_letter_code
_entity_poly.pdbx_strand_id
1 'polypeptide(L)' 'MRIEWTTAKGTRVDGGAFRLTIHSAISGRPLMEAVEQRGVGTGTAFVHEDPRVFYAVVDSADLEWSFTLQEAVLVERKRR' A
#
# COMPACT_ATOMS: atom_id res chain seq x y z
N MET A 1 -5.26 0.02 -9.47
CA MET A 1 -3.82 -0.07 -9.11
C MET A 1 -3.55 -1.33 -8.33
N ARG A 2 -2.30 -1.78 -8.29
CA ARG A 2 -1.85 -2.95 -7.52
C ARG A 2 -0.74 -2.56 -6.55
N ILE A 3 -0.80 -3.07 -5.34
CA ILE A 3 0.25 -2.94 -4.33
C ILE A 3 0.83 -4.32 -4.06
N GLU A 4 2.12 -4.48 -4.30
CA GLU A 4 2.88 -5.66 -3.88
C GLU A 4 3.64 -5.30 -2.62
N TRP A 5 3.59 -6.13 -1.58
CA TRP A 5 4.19 -5.81 -0.29
C TRP A 5 4.90 -7.02 0.32
N THR A 6 5.91 -6.75 1.15
CA THR A 6 6.62 -7.75 1.93
C THR A 6 7.04 -7.18 3.28
N THR A 7 7.09 -8.04 4.28
CA THR A 7 7.57 -7.77 5.64
C THR A 7 8.57 -8.84 6.03
N ALA A 8 9.66 -8.43 6.66
CA ALA A 8 10.72 -9.31 7.14
C ALA A 8 10.94 -9.11 8.65
N LYS A 9 11.64 -10.07 9.28
CA LYS A 9 11.97 -9.97 10.71
C LYS A 9 12.78 -8.68 10.94
N GLY A 10 12.27 -7.81 11.80
CA GLY A 10 13.04 -6.70 12.32
C GLY A 10 14.02 -7.16 13.41
N THR A 11 14.59 -6.20 14.13
CA THR A 11 15.55 -6.45 15.22
C THR A 11 14.95 -7.13 16.45
N ARG A 12 13.62 -7.22 16.56
CA ARG A 12 12.90 -7.87 17.67
C ARG A 12 12.14 -9.10 17.21
N VAL A 13 12.08 -10.10 18.09
CA VAL A 13 11.62 -11.47 17.78
C VAL A 13 10.10 -11.63 17.89
N ASP A 14 9.42 -10.67 18.53
CA ASP A 14 8.04 -10.87 19.00
C ASP A 14 7.08 -9.92 18.28
N GLY A 15 6.24 -10.47 17.39
CA GLY A 15 4.95 -9.89 17.01
C GLY A 15 4.98 -8.45 16.46
N GLY A 16 5.74 -8.21 15.40
CA GLY A 16 5.70 -6.92 14.70
C GLY A 16 4.40 -6.71 13.90
N ALA A 17 4.11 -5.46 13.54
CA ALA A 17 2.91 -5.08 12.80
C ALA A 17 3.24 -4.20 11.60
N PHE A 18 2.46 -4.34 10.53
CA PHE A 18 2.52 -3.51 9.34
C PHE A 18 1.10 -3.23 8.86
N ARG A 19 0.73 -1.95 8.82
CA ARG A 19 -0.53 -1.49 8.24
C ARG A 19 -0.26 -0.43 7.18
N LEU A 20 -0.88 -0.59 6.03
CA LEU A 20 -0.82 0.33 4.91
C LEU A 20 -2.22 0.86 4.61
N THR A 21 -2.38 2.18 4.72
CA THR A 21 -3.65 2.86 4.43
C THR A 21 -3.45 3.87 3.31
N ILE A 22 -4.40 3.91 2.37
CA ILE A 22 -4.43 4.90 1.30
C ILE A 22 -5.35 6.04 1.72
N HIS A 23 -4.85 7.26 1.61
CA HIS A 23 -5.55 8.49 1.98
C HIS A 23 -5.77 9.38 0.76
N SER A 24 -6.89 10.11 0.76
CA SER A 24 -7.14 11.17 -0.21
C SER A 24 -6.15 12.31 -0.01
N ALA A 25 -5.42 12.71 -1.05
CA ALA A 25 -4.57 13.90 -0.97
C ALA A 25 -5.39 15.21 -0.95
N ILE A 26 -6.68 15.15 -1.28
CA ILE A 26 -7.58 16.32 -1.28
C ILE A 26 -8.13 16.59 0.13
N SER A 27 -8.57 15.54 0.83
CA SER A 27 -9.25 15.69 2.13
C SER A 27 -8.47 15.16 3.32
N GLY A 28 -7.39 14.41 3.11
CA GLY A 28 -6.63 13.70 4.15
C GLY A 28 -7.35 12.47 4.73
N ARG A 29 -8.61 12.22 4.35
CA ARG A 29 -9.40 11.12 4.90
C ARG A 29 -8.87 9.76 4.42
N PRO A 30 -8.92 8.71 5.27
CA PRO A 30 -8.64 7.35 4.83
C PRO A 30 -9.69 6.93 3.80
N LEU A 31 -9.21 6.38 2.68
CA LEU A 31 -10.04 5.83 1.62
C LEU A 31 -10.17 4.32 1.77
N MET A 32 -9.04 3.66 2.04
CA MET A 32 -8.95 2.20 2.10
C MET A 32 -7.77 1.75 2.96
N GLU A 33 -7.97 0.70 3.76
CA GLU A 33 -6.89 -0.09 4.34
C GLU A 33 -6.48 -1.16 3.31
N ALA A 34 -5.27 -1.05 2.78
CA ALA A 34 -4.78 -1.94 1.74
C ALA A 34 -4.13 -3.21 2.32
N VAL A 35 -3.50 -3.10 3.49
CA VAL A 35 -2.83 -4.21 4.17
C VAL A 35 -2.95 -4.04 5.68
N GLU A 36 -3.31 -5.11 6.38
CA GLU A 36 -3.06 -5.30 7.81
C GLU A 36 -2.34 -6.64 7.99
N GLN A 37 -1.08 -6.60 8.41
CA GLN A 37 -0.25 -7.79 8.59
C GLN A 37 0.40 -7.81 9.98
N ARG A 38 0.42 -8.99 10.61
CA ARG A 38 1.18 -9.28 11.83
C ARG A 38 2.33 -10.23 11.53
N GLY A 39 3.53 -9.88 11.95
CA GLY A 39 4.75 -10.64 11.67
C GLY A 39 5.14 -10.63 10.20
N VAL A 40 6.01 -11.58 9.83
CA VAL A 40 6.55 -11.77 8.48
C VAL A 40 5.46 -12.24 7.53
N GLY A 41 5.46 -11.70 6.31
CA GLY A 41 4.50 -12.05 5.28
C GLY A 41 4.73 -11.25 3.99
N THR A 42 4.07 -11.67 2.94
CA THR A 42 4.05 -10.96 1.65
C THR A 42 2.68 -11.13 1.01
N GLY A 43 2.30 -10.20 0.14
CA GLY A 43 1.03 -10.30 -0.55
C GLY A 43 0.84 -9.25 -1.62
N THR A 44 -0.37 -9.24 -2.15
CA THR A 44 -0.81 -8.28 -3.16
C THR A 44 -2.18 -7.72 -2.75
N ALA A 45 -2.30 -6.40 -2.74
CA ALA A 45 -3.57 -5.70 -2.55
C ALA A 45 -3.97 -4.97 -3.83
N PHE A 46 -5.26 -4.94 -4.11
CA PHE A 46 -5.82 -4.22 -5.27
C PHE A 46 -6.57 -2.99 -4.80
N VAL A 47 -6.17 -1.83 -5.33
CA VAL A 47 -6.82 -0.56 -5.05
C VAL A 47 -7.70 -0.21 -6.25
N HIS A 48 -9.00 -0.21 -6.02
CA HIS A 48 -10.05 0.09 -7.02
C HIS A 48 -10.57 1.53 -6.89
N GLU A 49 -9.71 2.47 -6.48
CA GLU A 49 -10.10 3.87 -6.36
C GLU A 49 -10.04 4.57 -7.71
N ASP A 50 -11.03 5.44 -7.97
CA ASP A 50 -11.12 6.35 -9.11
C ASP A 50 -9.84 7.22 -9.19
N PRO A 51 -9.29 7.57 -10.38
CA PRO A 51 -7.99 8.22 -10.48
C PRO A 51 -8.04 9.61 -9.83
N ARG A 52 -7.59 9.66 -8.58
CA ARG A 52 -7.44 10.86 -7.76
C ARG A 52 -6.06 10.82 -7.13
N VAL A 53 -5.50 11.99 -6.86
CA VAL A 53 -4.23 12.09 -6.13
C VAL A 53 -4.44 11.53 -4.71
N PHE A 54 -3.58 10.60 -4.31
CA PHE A 54 -3.58 9.96 -2.99
C PHE A 54 -2.16 9.92 -2.42
N TYR A 55 -2.06 9.61 -1.13
CA TYR A 55 -0.80 9.23 -0.50
C TYR A 55 -0.98 7.98 0.35
N ALA A 56 0.12 7.27 0.59
CA ALA A 56 0.18 6.10 1.44
C ALA A 56 0.65 6.49 2.84
N VAL A 57 0.01 5.93 3.87
CA VAL A 57 0.44 6.00 5.27
C VAL A 57 0.82 4.60 5.72
N VAL A 58 2.00 4.48 6.30
CA VAL A 58 2.49 3.23 6.90
C VAL A 58 2.57 3.40 8.41
N ASP A 59 1.80 2.57 9.12
CA ASP A 59 1.97 2.34 10.56
C ASP A 59 2.69 1.01 10.73
N SER A 60 3.86 1.00 11.37
CA SER A 60 4.61 -0.24 11.58
C SER A 60 5.36 -0.26 12.91
N ALA A 61 5.51 -1.45 13.47
CA ALA A 61 6.28 -1.73 14.67
C ALA A 61 7.12 -3.00 14.47
N ASP A 62 8.41 -2.91 14.80
CA ASP A 62 9.33 -4.05 14.90
C ASP A 62 9.45 -4.96 13.66
N LEU A 63 9.11 -4.44 12.47
CA LEU A 63 9.31 -5.12 11.17
C LEU A 63 10.10 -4.25 10.21
N GLU A 64 10.90 -4.92 9.38
CA GLU A 64 11.33 -4.34 8.11
C GLU A 64 10.22 -4.55 7.08
N TRP A 65 9.96 -3.55 6.24
CA TRP A 65 8.90 -3.60 5.26
C TRP A 65 9.30 -2.92 3.96
N SER A 66 8.72 -3.38 2.86
CA SER A 66 8.74 -2.67 1.59
C SER A 66 7.43 -2.91 0.84
N PHE A 67 7.03 -1.93 0.03
CA PHE A 67 5.92 -2.08 -0.89
C PHE A 67 6.22 -1.40 -2.22
N THR A 68 5.63 -1.92 -3.28
CA THR A 68 5.66 -1.33 -4.62
C THR A 68 4.24 -1.04 -5.06
N LEU A 69 4.00 0.19 -5.49
CA LEU A 69 2.74 0.60 -6.08
C LEU A 69 2.85 0.60 -7.61
N GLN A 70 1.93 -0.08 -8.26
CA GLN A 70 1.85 -0.19 -9.71
C GLN A 70 0.53 0.35 -10.21
N GLU A 71 0.61 1.32 -11.13
CA GLU A 71 -0.52 1.92 -11.81
C GLU A 71 -0.46 1.57 -13.30
N ALA A 72 -1.60 1.14 -13.85
CA ALA A 72 -1.72 0.93 -15.29
C ALA A 72 -2.00 2.28 -15.96
N VAL A 73 -1.07 2.75 -16.80
CA VAL A 73 -1.28 3.96 -17.60
C VAL A 73 -2.07 3.57 -18.85
N LEU A 74 -3.35 3.93 -18.90
CA LEU A 74 -4.14 3.82 -20.13
C LEU A 74 -3.73 4.94 -21.08
N VAL A 75 -2.97 4.60 -22.12
CA VAL A 75 -2.63 5.56 -23.18
C VAL A 75 -3.81 5.64 -24.15
N GLU A 76 -4.52 6.77 -24.14
CA GLU A 76 -5.56 7.02 -25.12
C GLU A 76 -4.92 7.33 -26.48
N ARG A 77 -5.00 6.38 -27.41
CA ARG A 77 -4.57 6.62 -28.79
C ARG A 77 -5.62 7.48 -29.49
N LYS A 78 -5.32 8.77 -29.68
CA LYS A 78 -6.05 9.61 -30.64
C LYS A 78 -6.00 8.96 -32.02
N ARG A 79 -7.12 8.39 -32.47
CA ARG A 79 -7.29 8.05 -33.88
C ARG A 79 -7.36 9.37 -34.65
N ARG A 80 -6.40 9.56 -35.56
CA ARG A 80 -6.45 10.62 -36.58
C ARG A 80 -7.35 10.19 -37.71
#